data_AF-A0A6N6KIZ9-F1
#
_entry.id   AF-A0A6N6KIZ9-F1
#
_cell.length_a   1.000
_cell.length_b   1.000
_cell.length_c   1.000
_cell.angle_alpha   90.00
_cell.angle_beta   90.00
_cell.angle_gamma   90.00
#
_symmetry.space_group_name_H-M   'P 1'
#
loop_
_entity.id
_entity.type
_entity.pdbx_description
1 polymer ?
#
loop_
_entity_poly.entity_id
_entity_poly.type
_entity_poly.pdbx_seq_one_letter_code
_entity_poly.pdbx_strand_id
1 'polypeptide(L)'
;MKRFLLTTLLFAFTLSLSAQEGGEFLQTFDREVPQKANKEFQFLAFFFTKGVSNNIYPENDLLKGQIVGRLFGTNTTITSDSLSPKYVEQRILPFFIYSPKLFNGKAIFRASLEIDWTWGDVSYGTGGNGGSGFSADQVNIQTQNIEVELIPKAGWAVNLGLMRLFDTPHNPYRTYFDKMLITGYRLGYWGS
;
A
#
# COMPACT_ATOMS: atom_id res chain seq x y z
N MET A 1 -47.29 -33.65 -55.22
CA MET A 1 -47.49 -32.43 -54.41
C MET A 1 -47.72 -32.74 -52.93
N LYS A 2 -48.73 -33.51 -52.52
CA LYS A 2 -49.01 -33.81 -51.09
C LYS A 2 -47.84 -34.44 -50.31
N ARG A 3 -47.07 -35.35 -50.93
CA ARG A 3 -45.90 -35.99 -50.29
C ARG A 3 -44.71 -35.03 -50.09
N PHE A 4 -44.56 -34.05 -50.97
CA PHE A 4 -43.52 -33.02 -50.87
C PHE A 4 -43.88 -32.00 -49.79
N LEU A 5 -45.16 -31.64 -49.67
CA LEU A 5 -45.65 -30.74 -48.62
C LEU A 5 -45.43 -31.34 -47.22
N LEU A 6 -45.63 -32.65 -47.08
CA LEU A 6 -45.46 -33.36 -45.81
C LEU A 6 -44.00 -33.44 -45.37
N THR A 7 -43.06 -33.66 -46.29
CA THR A 7 -41.62 -33.61 -45.98
C THR A 7 -41.14 -32.21 -45.64
N THR A 8 -41.67 -31.17 -46.29
CA THR A 8 -41.36 -29.77 -45.93
C THR A 8 -41.92 -29.40 -44.55
N LEU A 9 -43.12 -29.87 -44.19
CA LEU A 9 -43.71 -29.66 -42.87
C LEU A 9 -42.95 -30.39 -41.74
N LEU A 10 -42.46 -31.61 -42.00
CA LEU A 10 -41.65 -32.37 -41.05
C LEU A 10 -40.26 -31.74 -40.81
N PHE A 11 -39.65 -31.14 -41.84
CA PHE A 11 -38.40 -30.38 -41.70
C PHE A 11 -38.60 -29.00 -41.06
N ALA A 12 -39.78 -28.38 -41.21
CA ALA A 12 -40.08 -27.12 -40.53
C ALA A 12 -40.29 -27.30 -39.01
N PHE A 13 -40.76 -28.48 -38.58
CA PHE A 13 -41.00 -28.77 -37.17
C PHE A 13 -39.71 -28.99 -36.35
N THR A 14 -38.62 -29.43 -36.97
CA THR A 14 -37.34 -29.64 -36.28
C THR A 14 -36.54 -28.35 -36.06
N LEU A 15 -36.88 -27.27 -36.76
CA LEU A 15 -36.25 -25.95 -36.61
C LEU A 15 -36.82 -25.12 -35.44
N SER A 16 -37.84 -25.63 -34.73
CA SER A 16 -38.44 -24.96 -33.57
C SER A 16 -37.97 -25.52 -32.22
N LEU A 17 -36.99 -26.43 -32.21
CA LEU A 17 -36.34 -26.97 -31.01
C LEU A 17 -35.16 -26.10 -30.53
N SER A 18 -35.24 -24.79 -30.73
CA SER A 18 -34.38 -23.83 -30.04
C SER A 18 -34.85 -23.71 -28.60
N ALA A 19 -34.07 -24.32 -27.69
CA ALA A 19 -33.93 -24.00 -26.27
C ALA A 19 -35.06 -23.18 -25.64
N GLN A 20 -35.95 -23.87 -24.92
CA GLN A 20 -36.72 -23.25 -23.85
C GLN A 20 -35.74 -22.92 -22.71
N GLU A 21 -35.16 -21.73 -22.70
CA GLU A 21 -34.60 -21.18 -21.47
C GLU A 21 -35.77 -20.89 -20.52
N GLY A 22 -35.87 -21.71 -19.47
CA GLY A 22 -36.78 -21.46 -18.35
C GLY A 22 -36.39 -20.15 -17.67
N GLY A 23 -37.16 -19.10 -17.95
CA GLY A 23 -36.80 -17.71 -17.67
C GLY A 23 -36.78 -17.23 -16.22
N GLU A 24 -36.74 -18.09 -15.18
CA GLU A 24 -36.79 -17.58 -13.79
C GLU A 24 -35.91 -18.31 -12.75
N PHE A 25 -35.11 -19.32 -13.09
CA PHE A 25 -34.36 -20.08 -12.07
C PHE A 25 -32.89 -19.63 -11.84
N LEU A 26 -32.30 -18.78 -12.70
CA LEU A 26 -30.85 -18.49 -12.65
C LEU A 26 -30.45 -17.00 -12.63
N GLN A 27 -31.38 -16.05 -12.45
CA GLN A 27 -31.03 -14.62 -12.33
C GLN A 27 -30.17 -14.28 -11.09
N THR A 28 -30.01 -15.21 -10.14
CA THR A 28 -29.11 -15.03 -8.99
C THR A 28 -27.64 -14.93 -9.40
N PHE A 29 -27.27 -15.32 -10.63
CA PHE A 29 -25.90 -15.28 -11.15
C PHE A 29 -25.68 -14.24 -12.26
N ASP A 30 -26.64 -13.37 -12.56
CA ASP A 30 -26.54 -12.29 -13.57
C ASP A 30 -25.63 -11.12 -13.15
N ARG A 31 -24.83 -11.29 -12.10
CA ARG A 31 -23.79 -10.32 -11.79
C ARG A 31 -22.58 -10.67 -12.63
N GLU A 32 -22.12 -9.74 -13.46
CA GLU A 32 -20.81 -9.81 -14.10
C GLU A 32 -19.80 -10.30 -13.04
N VAL A 33 -19.20 -11.47 -13.29
CA VAL A 33 -18.14 -11.97 -12.42
C VAL A 33 -17.04 -10.90 -12.44
N PRO A 34 -16.74 -10.25 -11.31
CA PRO A 34 -15.79 -9.15 -11.33
C PRO A 34 -14.46 -9.69 -11.84
N GLN A 35 -13.92 -9.07 -12.90
CA GLN A 35 -12.68 -9.48 -13.57
C GLN A 35 -11.48 -9.62 -12.63
N LYS A 36 -11.55 -8.98 -11.45
CA LYS A 36 -10.59 -9.12 -10.36
C LYS A 36 -11.31 -9.69 -9.15
N ALA A 37 -10.75 -10.77 -8.58
CA ALA A 37 -11.18 -11.26 -7.28
C ALA A 37 -11.13 -10.10 -6.28
N ASN A 38 -12.27 -9.77 -5.66
CA ASN A 38 -12.35 -8.75 -4.64
C ASN A 38 -11.67 -9.29 -3.36
N LYS A 39 -10.35 -9.12 -3.29
CA LYS A 39 -9.53 -9.55 -2.16
C LYS A 39 -9.86 -8.64 -0.99
N GLU A 40 -10.42 -9.23 0.07
CA GLU A 40 -10.69 -8.50 1.31
C GLU A 40 -9.38 -8.01 1.92
N PHE A 41 -8.32 -8.81 1.89
CA PHE A 41 -7.00 -8.44 2.37
C PHE A 41 -6.01 -8.25 1.22
N GLN A 42 -5.28 -7.14 1.26
CA GLN A 42 -4.21 -6.81 0.34
C GLN A 42 -2.96 -6.42 1.14
N PHE A 43 -1.82 -6.90 0.65
CA PHE A 43 -0.51 -6.59 1.17
C PHE A 43 0.35 -6.02 0.05
N LEU A 44 0.97 -4.87 0.34
CA LEU A 44 1.96 -4.23 -0.52
C LEU A 44 3.17 -3.92 0.34
N ALA A 45 4.38 -4.10 -0.16
CA ALA A 45 5.58 -3.68 0.54
C ALA A 45 6.54 -3.00 -0.41
N PHE A 46 7.15 -1.91 0.05
CA PHE A 46 8.28 -1.30 -0.64
C PHE A 46 9.56 -1.59 0.12
N PHE A 47 10.59 -2.02 -0.59
CA PHE A 47 11.92 -2.23 -0.03
C PHE A 47 12.91 -1.29 -0.70
N PHE A 48 13.70 -0.58 0.09
CA PHE A 48 14.71 0.36 -0.39
C PHE A 48 16.03 0.11 0.30
N THR A 49 17.12 0.23 -0.46
CA THR A 49 18.49 0.26 0.05
C THR A 49 19.10 1.61 -0.31
N LYS A 50 19.73 2.29 0.64
CA LYS A 50 20.37 3.60 0.46
C LYS A 50 21.78 3.55 1.04
N GLY A 51 22.79 3.81 0.22
CA GLY A 51 24.14 4.10 0.71
C GLY A 51 24.26 5.59 1.04
N VAL A 52 24.83 5.91 2.20
CA VAL A 52 25.05 7.29 2.65
C VAL A 52 26.53 7.50 2.93
N SER A 53 27.06 8.60 2.40
CA SER A 53 28.37 9.14 2.73
C SER A 53 28.23 10.65 2.80
N ASN A 54 28.30 11.22 3.99
CA ASN A 54 28.17 12.67 4.21
C ASN A 54 29.14 13.13 5.31
N ASN A 55 29.00 14.36 5.78
CA ASN A 55 29.71 14.92 6.92
C ASN A 55 28.76 15.46 8.00
N ILE A 56 27.52 14.97 8.03
CA ILE A 56 26.46 15.38 8.98
C ILE A 56 26.08 14.18 9.84
N TYR A 57 26.15 14.32 11.16
CA TYR A 57 25.87 13.23 12.09
C TYR A 57 25.19 13.76 13.37
N PRO A 58 24.45 12.89 14.09
CA PRO A 58 23.80 13.30 15.33
C PRO A 58 24.80 13.52 16.46
N GLU A 59 24.56 14.53 17.30
CA GLU A 59 25.32 14.77 18.53
C GLU A 59 24.94 13.81 19.66
N ASN A 60 23.76 13.18 19.57
CA ASN A 60 23.21 12.31 20.59
C ASN A 60 22.84 10.93 20.01
N ASP A 61 23.50 9.89 20.53
CA ASP A 61 23.32 8.50 20.09
C ASP A 61 21.96 7.90 20.45
N LEU A 62 21.28 8.40 21.49
CA LEU A 62 19.95 7.93 21.88
C LEU A 62 18.87 8.40 20.90
N LEU A 63 18.94 9.67 20.50
CA LEU A 63 17.96 10.27 19.61
C LEU A 63 18.30 10.09 18.13
N LYS A 64 19.55 9.78 17.80
CA LYS A 64 20.03 9.55 16.41
C LYS A 64 19.57 10.63 15.41
N GLY A 65 19.53 11.90 15.84
CA GLY A 65 19.11 13.02 14.99
C GLY A 65 17.60 13.20 14.88
N GLN A 66 16.81 12.40 15.61
CA GLN A 66 15.36 12.58 15.70
C GLN A 66 15.05 13.86 16.48
N ILE A 67 14.17 14.68 15.90
CA ILE A 67 13.58 15.82 16.59
C ILE A 67 12.38 15.29 17.38
N VAL A 68 12.57 15.06 18.68
CA VAL A 68 11.49 14.76 19.61
C VAL A 68 11.06 16.08 20.25
N GLY A 69 10.04 16.73 19.69
CA GLY A 69 9.60 18.04 20.18
C GLY A 69 8.41 18.63 19.42
N ARG A 70 7.90 19.76 19.90
CA ARG A 70 6.89 20.55 19.18
C ARG A 70 7.49 21.10 17.88
N LEU A 71 6.64 21.53 16.94
CA LEU A 71 7.07 22.29 15.76
C LEU A 71 8.11 23.35 16.21
N PHE A 72 9.26 23.45 15.52
CA PHE A 72 10.41 24.32 15.85
C PHE A 72 11.37 23.86 16.98
N GLY A 73 11.43 22.57 17.31
CA GLY A 73 12.45 22.03 18.22
C GLY A 73 13.89 22.13 17.68
N THR A 74 14.87 22.18 18.57
CA THR A 74 16.30 22.20 18.24
C THR A 74 16.70 20.91 17.52
N ASN A 75 17.43 21.04 16.40
CA ASN A 75 17.98 19.90 15.68
C ASN A 75 19.22 19.37 16.41
N THR A 76 19.35 18.05 16.54
CA THR A 76 20.44 17.35 17.22
C THR A 76 21.53 16.85 16.27
N THR A 77 21.67 17.45 15.07
CA THR A 77 22.70 17.11 14.09
C THR A 77 23.73 18.23 13.92
N ILE A 78 25.01 17.86 13.81
CA ILE A 78 26.14 18.76 13.53
C ILE A 78 26.84 18.37 12.22
N THR A 79 27.53 19.33 11.61
CA THR A 79 28.41 19.13 10.45
C THR A 79 29.87 19.09 10.91
N SER A 80 30.64 18.06 10.51
CA SER A 80 32.08 17.99 10.77
C SER A 80 32.91 18.29 9.52
N ASP A 81 34.12 18.79 9.76
CA ASP A 81 35.18 19.03 8.79
C ASP A 81 36.16 17.85 8.65
N SER A 82 36.06 16.85 9.53
CA SER A 82 37.05 15.79 9.74
C SER A 82 36.45 14.38 9.80
N LEU A 83 35.18 14.26 10.19
CA LEU A 83 34.44 13.00 10.24
C LEU A 83 33.49 12.87 9.06
N SER A 84 33.51 11.71 8.40
CA SER A 84 32.59 11.38 7.32
C SER A 84 31.93 10.03 7.58
N PRO A 85 30.72 10.01 8.19
CA PRO A 85 30.00 8.76 8.41
C PRO A 85 29.64 8.11 7.07
N LYS A 86 29.88 6.80 7.00
CA LYS A 86 29.51 5.95 5.88
C LYS A 86 28.69 4.77 6.38
N TYR A 87 27.50 4.63 5.83
CA TYR A 87 26.59 3.57 6.22
C TYR A 87 25.63 3.23 5.08
N VAL A 88 25.03 2.05 5.16
CA VAL A 88 23.96 1.60 4.28
C VAL A 88 22.70 1.48 5.13
N GLU A 89 21.60 2.09 4.70
CA GLU A 89 20.28 1.88 5.29
C GLU A 89 19.47 0.96 4.40
N GLN A 90 18.70 0.10 5.02
CA GLN A 90 17.66 -0.70 4.38
C GLN A 90 16.34 -0.44 5.09
N ARG A 91 15.27 -0.37 4.30
CA ARG A 91 13.94 -0.10 4.81
C ARG A 91 12.92 -0.93 4.07
N ILE A 92 11.99 -1.51 4.82
CA ILE A 92 10.75 -2.07 4.31
C ILE A 92 9.54 -1.28 4.83
N LEU A 93 8.65 -0.90 3.92
CA LEU A 93 7.39 -0.22 4.19
C LEU A 93 6.22 -1.15 3.84
N PRO A 94 5.78 -2.04 4.75
CA PRO A 94 4.59 -2.84 4.53
C PRO A 94 3.30 -2.02 4.68
N PHE A 95 2.34 -2.30 3.82
CA PHE A 95 1.00 -1.76 3.77
C PHE A 95 0.00 -2.91 3.85
N PHE A 96 -0.90 -2.82 4.80
CA PHE A 96 -1.99 -3.75 5.04
C PHE A 96 -3.28 -3.03 4.72
N ILE A 97 -4.08 -3.58 3.81
CA ILE A 97 -5.38 -3.02 3.44
C ILE A 97 -6.40 -4.13 3.61
N TYR A 98 -7.38 -3.90 4.47
CA TYR A 98 -8.45 -4.85 4.73
C TYR A 98 -9.81 -4.20 4.49
N SER A 99 -10.59 -4.74 3.56
CA SER A 99 -11.92 -4.27 3.16
C SER A 99 -12.90 -5.43 3.24
N PRO A 100 -13.63 -5.60 4.37
CA PRO A 100 -14.60 -6.67 4.52
C PRO A 100 -15.72 -6.58 3.47
N LYS A 101 -16.08 -7.72 2.89
CA LYS A 101 -17.20 -7.84 1.93
C LYS A 101 -18.53 -7.46 2.56
N LEU A 102 -18.69 -7.65 3.88
CA LEU A 102 -19.90 -7.26 4.62
C LEU A 102 -20.29 -5.80 4.39
N PHE A 103 -19.30 -4.92 4.23
CA PHE A 103 -19.52 -3.49 4.03
C PHE A 103 -19.49 -3.08 2.55
N ASN A 104 -19.36 -4.01 1.60
CA ASN A 104 -19.33 -3.76 0.16
C ASN A 104 -18.34 -2.64 -0.23
N GLY A 105 -17.15 -2.63 0.38
CA GLY A 105 -16.12 -1.61 0.13
C GLY A 105 -16.35 -0.25 0.80
N LYS A 106 -17.39 -0.10 1.63
CA LYS A 106 -17.69 1.14 2.37
C LYS A 106 -16.89 1.32 3.67
N ALA A 107 -16.20 0.29 4.13
CA ALA A 107 -15.33 0.34 5.29
C ALA A 107 -14.01 -0.36 4.97
N ILE A 108 -12.90 0.33 5.19
CA ILE A 108 -11.57 -0.15 4.83
C ILE A 108 -10.63 0.16 5.98
N PHE A 109 -10.04 -0.87 6.57
CA PHE A 109 -8.94 -0.74 7.51
C PHE A 109 -7.61 -0.65 6.75
N ARG A 110 -6.72 0.23 7.20
CA ARG A 110 -5.37 0.39 6.68
C ARG A 110 -4.38 0.50 7.80
N ALA A 111 -3.26 -0.19 7.64
CA ALA A 111 -2.11 -0.05 8.50
C ALA A 111 -0.82 -0.09 7.70
N SER A 112 0.18 0.63 8.18
CA SER A 112 1.53 0.61 7.61
C SER A 112 2.56 0.80 8.70
N LEU A 113 3.69 0.12 8.50
CA LEU A 113 4.85 0.23 9.35
C LEU A 113 6.02 0.76 8.52
N GLU A 114 6.97 1.40 9.18
CA GLU A 114 8.31 1.64 8.68
C GLU A 114 9.25 0.78 9.50
N ILE A 115 9.91 -0.16 8.83
CA ILE A 115 10.89 -1.05 9.45
C ILE A 115 12.21 -0.76 8.77
N ASP A 116 13.19 -0.27 9.52
CA ASP A 116 14.52 0.04 8.98
C ASP A 116 15.67 -0.38 9.87
N TRP A 117 16.80 -0.55 9.20
CA TRP A 117 18.06 -0.95 9.78
C TRP A 117 19.24 -0.43 8.94
N THR A 118 20.34 -0.18 9.61
CA THR A 118 21.59 0.37 9.11
C THR A 118 22.78 -0.57 9.34
N TRP A 119 23.71 -0.53 8.40
CA TRP A 119 24.96 -1.30 8.36
C TRP A 119 26.11 -0.30 8.14
N GLY A 120 27.31 -0.55 8.67
CA GLY A 120 28.49 0.31 8.42
C GLY A 120 29.10 0.90 9.69
N ASP A 121 30.06 1.81 9.53
CA ASP A 121 31.03 2.21 10.59
C ASP A 121 30.34 2.70 11.87
N VAL A 122 29.23 3.42 11.74
CA VAL A 122 28.41 3.89 12.89
C VAL A 122 27.70 2.74 13.60
N SER A 123 27.25 1.73 12.86
CA SER A 123 26.55 0.55 13.40
C SER A 123 27.51 -0.44 14.06
N TYR A 124 28.78 -0.47 13.67
CA TYR A 124 29.79 -1.35 14.27
C TYR A 124 30.51 -0.71 15.46
N GLY A 125 30.56 0.63 15.54
CA GLY A 125 31.25 1.36 16.62
C GLY A 125 30.49 1.45 17.95
N THR A 126 29.18 1.21 17.98
CA THR A 126 28.30 1.49 19.14
C THR A 126 27.82 0.24 19.90
N GLY A 127 28.36 -0.94 19.60
CA GLY A 127 27.95 -2.22 20.21
C GLY A 127 26.73 -2.86 19.55
N GLY A 128 26.52 -4.17 19.80
CA GLY A 128 25.51 -5.01 19.10
C GLY A 128 24.06 -4.48 19.14
N ASN A 129 23.73 -3.68 20.15
CA ASN A 129 22.41 -3.06 20.35
C ASN A 129 22.22 -1.70 19.63
N GLY A 130 23.26 -1.12 19.02
CA GLY A 130 23.20 0.19 18.36
C GLY A 130 23.26 0.16 16.83
N GLY A 131 23.69 -0.98 16.27
CA GLY A 131 23.75 -1.27 14.85
C GLY A 131 22.76 -2.34 14.43
N SER A 132 22.58 -2.52 13.12
CA SER A 132 21.53 -3.40 12.60
C SER A 132 21.91 -4.15 11.31
N GLY A 133 23.20 -4.51 11.18
CA GLY A 133 23.74 -5.34 10.10
C GLY A 133 23.96 -6.82 10.41
N PHE A 134 24.98 -7.46 9.82
CA PHE A 134 25.31 -8.88 10.06
C PHE A 134 25.55 -9.12 11.56
N SER A 135 24.74 -10.00 12.16
CA SER A 135 24.75 -10.32 13.61
C SER A 135 24.39 -9.16 14.54
N ALA A 136 23.55 -8.24 14.08
CA ALA A 136 23.12 -7.10 14.87
C ALA A 136 21.71 -7.27 15.47
N ASP A 137 21.47 -6.62 16.61
CA ASP A 137 20.31 -6.90 17.46
C ASP A 137 19.23 -5.81 17.44
N GLN A 138 19.48 -4.68 16.74
CA GLN A 138 18.53 -3.57 16.69
C GLN A 138 17.75 -3.55 15.37
N VAL A 139 16.44 -3.31 15.42
CA VAL A 139 15.62 -2.94 14.25
C VAL A 139 14.70 -1.84 14.72
N ASN A 140 14.60 -0.76 13.95
CA ASN A 140 13.63 0.29 14.24
C ASN A 140 12.31 -0.04 13.55
N ILE A 141 11.23 -0.09 14.33
CA ILE A 141 9.88 -0.33 13.85
C ILE A 141 9.01 0.84 14.29
N GLN A 142 8.50 1.58 13.31
CA GLN A 142 7.63 2.72 13.54
C GLN A 142 6.27 2.48 12.89
N THR A 143 5.21 2.65 13.66
CA THR A 143 3.85 2.70 13.11
C THR A 143 3.68 3.98 12.32
N GLN A 144 3.38 3.86 11.03
CA GLN A 144 3.23 5.01 10.13
C GLN A 144 1.76 5.42 10.04
N ASN A 145 0.84 4.45 10.00
CA ASN A 145 -0.58 4.70 10.11
C ASN A 145 -1.34 3.48 10.66
N ILE A 146 -2.46 3.73 11.31
CA ILE A 146 -3.49 2.75 11.67
C ILE A 146 -4.82 3.50 11.59
N GLU A 147 -5.58 3.27 10.53
CA GLU A 147 -6.78 4.03 10.22
C GLU A 147 -7.91 3.17 9.64
N VAL A 148 -9.12 3.69 9.75
CA VAL A 148 -10.31 3.19 9.07
C VAL A 148 -10.83 4.28 8.15
N GLU A 149 -10.97 3.97 6.85
CA GLU A 149 -11.67 4.79 5.88
C GLU A 149 -13.12 4.32 5.75
N LEU A 150 -14.06 5.24 5.94
CA LEU A 150 -15.49 5.05 5.71
C LEU A 150 -15.93 5.83 4.47
N ILE A 151 -16.66 5.15 3.58
CA ILE A 151 -17.17 5.72 2.32
C ILE A 151 -18.71 5.70 2.39
N PRO A 152 -19.33 6.73 3.01
CA PRO A 152 -20.79 6.76 3.18
C PRO A 152 -21.52 6.90 1.83
N LYS A 153 -20.92 7.63 0.87
CA LYS A 153 -21.42 7.86 -0.48
C LYS A 153 -20.23 8.00 -1.44
N ALA A 154 -20.43 7.70 -2.72
CA ALA A 154 -19.45 7.99 -3.76
C ALA A 154 -18.96 9.45 -3.69
N GLY A 155 -17.64 9.64 -3.77
CA GLY A 155 -16.99 10.95 -3.65
C GLY A 155 -16.69 11.40 -2.21
N TRP A 156 -17.17 10.69 -1.19
CA TRP A 156 -16.88 10.98 0.22
C TRP A 156 -15.97 9.93 0.85
N ALA A 157 -15.01 10.38 1.65
CA ALA A 157 -14.19 9.52 2.49
C ALA A 157 -13.99 10.18 3.86
N VAL A 158 -14.26 9.42 4.92
CA VAL A 158 -14.01 9.82 6.31
C VAL A 158 -12.94 8.90 6.86
N ASN A 159 -11.76 9.43 7.15
CA ASN A 159 -10.64 8.67 7.72
C ASN A 159 -10.56 8.92 9.22
N LEU A 160 -10.45 7.83 9.99
CA LEU A 160 -10.39 7.86 11.45
C LEU A 160 -9.18 7.06 11.92
N GLY A 161 -8.35 7.63 12.78
CA GLY A 161 -7.20 6.95 13.39
C GLY A 161 -5.90 7.72 13.27
N LEU A 162 -4.78 7.01 13.44
CA LEU A 162 -3.45 7.54 13.16
C LEU A 162 -3.28 7.61 11.65
N MET A 163 -3.48 8.79 11.09
CA MET A 163 -3.33 9.02 9.66
C MET A 163 -1.93 9.53 9.36
N ARG A 164 -1.39 9.09 8.23
CA ARG A 164 -0.22 9.72 7.65
C ARG A 164 -0.67 10.78 6.65
N LEU A 165 -0.14 12.00 6.80
CA LEU A 165 -0.32 13.03 5.78
C LEU A 165 0.54 12.65 4.58
N PHE A 166 -0.06 12.65 3.40
CA PHE A 166 0.65 12.44 2.14
C PHE A 166 0.51 13.67 1.28
N ASP A 167 1.60 14.00 0.63
CA ASP A 167 1.70 15.22 -0.13
C ASP A 167 1.44 14.98 -1.62
N THR A 168 0.27 14.42 -1.90
CA THR A 168 -0.15 14.00 -3.24
C THR A 168 -1.68 14.05 -3.37
N PRO A 169 -2.22 14.39 -4.56
CA PRO A 169 -3.66 14.33 -4.80
C PRO A 169 -4.16 12.88 -4.96
N HIS A 170 -3.27 11.89 -4.94
CA HIS A 170 -3.59 10.49 -5.16
C HIS A 170 -3.63 9.72 -3.84
N ASN A 171 -4.49 8.69 -3.77
CA ASN A 171 -4.54 7.83 -2.58
C ASN A 171 -3.34 6.85 -2.62
N PRO A 172 -2.40 6.93 -1.66
CA PRO A 172 -1.16 6.13 -1.62
C PRO A 172 -1.40 4.64 -1.41
N TYR A 173 -2.55 4.26 -0.88
CA TYR A 173 -2.93 2.86 -0.66
C TYR A 173 -3.57 2.22 -1.90
N ARG A 174 -3.95 3.01 -2.90
CA ARG A 174 -4.67 2.54 -4.11
C ARG A 174 -3.93 2.81 -5.40
N THR A 175 -3.02 3.76 -5.39
CA THR A 175 -2.30 4.19 -6.57
C THR A 175 -1.00 3.41 -6.67
N TYR A 176 -0.70 2.92 -7.88
CA TYR A 176 0.51 2.18 -8.14
C TYR A 176 1.77 3.02 -7.93
N PHE A 177 2.85 2.33 -7.58
CA PHE A 177 4.16 2.90 -7.30
C PHE A 177 4.68 3.84 -8.38
N ASP A 178 4.61 3.41 -9.64
CA ASP A 178 5.04 4.19 -10.80
C ASP A 178 4.40 5.59 -10.77
N LYS A 179 3.08 5.64 -10.71
CA LYS A 179 2.32 6.90 -10.64
C LYS A 179 2.67 7.74 -9.40
N MET A 180 3.01 7.12 -8.28
CA MET A 180 3.44 7.85 -7.08
C MET A 180 4.83 8.48 -7.24
N LEU A 181 5.78 7.80 -7.91
CA LEU A 181 7.12 8.35 -8.14
C LEU A 181 7.13 9.57 -9.07
N ILE A 182 6.35 9.53 -10.15
CA ILE A 182 6.29 10.63 -11.13
C ILE A 182 5.50 11.85 -10.65
N THR A 183 4.66 11.70 -9.61
CA THR A 183 3.81 12.79 -9.10
C THR A 183 4.33 13.45 -7.82
N GLY A 184 5.60 13.19 -7.47
CA GLY A 184 6.29 13.91 -6.40
C GLY A 184 5.97 13.43 -4.99
N TYR A 185 5.13 12.40 -4.79
CA TYR A 185 4.76 11.66 -3.55
C TYR A 185 4.71 12.43 -2.20
N ARG A 186 5.84 13.02 -1.78
CA ARG A 186 6.12 13.74 -0.51
C ARG A 186 6.50 15.22 -0.67
N LEU A 187 6.57 15.77 -1.88
CA LEU A 187 7.06 17.13 -2.17
C LEU A 187 6.11 17.94 -3.06
N GLY A 188 4.81 17.72 -2.95
CA GLY A 188 3.78 18.41 -3.72
C GLY A 188 3.37 19.78 -3.15
N TYR A 189 2.56 19.77 -2.11
CA TYR A 189 1.87 20.91 -1.49
C TYR A 189 2.41 21.29 -0.09
N TRP A 190 2.79 20.30 0.73
CA TRP A 190 3.17 20.47 2.14
C TRP A 190 4.68 20.30 2.39
N GLY A 191 5.41 19.66 1.47
CA GLY A 191 6.85 19.39 1.60
C GLY A 191 7.19 18.43 2.73
N SER A 192 6.32 17.45 3.01
CA SER A 192 6.42 16.49 4.13
C SER A 192 6.75 15.06 3.71
#